data_AF-A0A6G4AQ49-F1
#
_entry.id   AF-A0A6G4AQ49-F1
#
_cell.length_a   1.000
_cell.length_b   1.000
_cell.length_c   1.000
_cell.angle_alpha   90.00
_cell.angle_beta   90.00
_cell.angle_gamma   90.00
#
_symmetry.space_group_name_H-M   'P 1'
#
loop_
_entity.id
_entity.type
_entity.pdbx_description
1 polymer ?
#
loop_
_entity_poly.entity_id
_entity_poly.type
_entity_poly.pdbx_seq_one_letter_code
_entity_poly.pdbx_strand_id
1 'polypeptide(L)'
;MSFTPEKAPRSFTVLMQDGTVHDVLPTPDTQEDRDLLYFDAYWGDCLDLFEVTATDADAARVRAVAAHKRTSAIEDYMNRVGISHQAAWTAYRDCHAWARALTPEGRASWHTDMLKSYAPLKHFALIEAMRDLGEPITE
;
A
#
# COMPACT_ATOMS: atom_id res chain seq x y z
N MET A 1 -15.63 3.39 -32.60
CA MET A 1 -14.52 2.97 -31.73
C MET A 1 -13.91 4.23 -31.13
N SER A 2 -14.17 4.51 -29.87
CA SER A 2 -13.51 5.61 -29.14
C SER A 2 -12.15 5.10 -28.67
N PHE A 3 -11.08 5.61 -29.26
CA PHE A 3 -9.73 5.45 -28.71
C PHE A 3 -9.69 6.26 -27.41
N THR A 4 -9.84 5.60 -26.27
CA THR A 4 -9.40 6.19 -25.01
C THR A 4 -7.87 6.14 -25.06
N PRO A 5 -7.15 7.27 -25.13
CA PRO A 5 -5.70 7.23 -25.10
C PRO A 5 -5.27 6.53 -23.81
N GLU A 6 -4.47 5.47 -23.93
CA GLU A 6 -3.84 4.84 -22.77
C GLU A 6 -3.09 5.93 -22.00
N LYS A 7 -3.53 6.20 -20.77
CA LYS A 7 -2.83 7.15 -19.90
C LYS A 7 -1.50 6.50 -19.52
N ALA A 8 -0.39 7.10 -19.97
CA ALA A 8 0.94 6.64 -19.60
C ALA A 8 1.13 6.70 -18.06
N PRO A 9 1.77 5.70 -17.44
CA PRO A 9 2.11 5.77 -16.02
C PRO A 9 2.96 6.99 -15.70
N ARG A 10 2.62 7.72 -14.64
CA ARG A 10 3.38 8.88 -14.12
C ARG A 10 3.38 8.88 -12.60
N SER A 11 4.25 9.68 -12.00
CA SER A 11 4.35 9.79 -10.54
C SER A 11 3.27 10.71 -9.98
N PHE A 12 2.63 10.27 -8.89
CA PHE A 12 1.66 11.02 -8.12
C PHE A 12 2.08 11.03 -6.66
N THR A 13 1.88 12.17 -6.01
CA THR A 13 2.00 12.30 -4.56
C THR A 13 0.60 12.29 -3.97
N VAL A 14 0.33 11.31 -3.12
CA VAL A 14 -0.96 11.14 -2.45
C VAL A 14 -0.82 11.60 -1.00
N LEU A 15 -1.66 12.53 -0.59
CA LEU A 15 -1.70 13.06 0.77
C LEU A 15 -2.72 12.28 1.58
N MET A 16 -2.30 11.71 2.71
CA MET A 16 -3.09 10.77 3.50
C MET A 16 -3.04 11.09 5.00
N GLN A 17 -4.11 10.76 5.72
CA GLN A 17 -4.12 10.74 7.18
C GLN A 17 -5.02 9.60 7.65
N ASP A 18 -4.52 8.77 8.56
CA ASP A 18 -5.27 7.64 9.14
C ASP A 18 -5.96 6.75 8.08
N GLY A 19 -5.27 6.49 6.96
CA GLY A 19 -5.80 5.71 5.84
C GLY A 19 -6.81 6.42 4.94
N THR A 20 -7.15 7.66 5.23
CA THR A 20 -8.00 8.52 4.39
C THR A 20 -7.14 9.29 3.39
N VAL A 21 -7.55 9.31 2.13
CA VAL A 21 -6.88 10.11 1.09
C VAL A 21 -7.53 11.49 1.03
N HIS A 22 -6.73 12.53 1.25
CA HIS A 22 -7.17 13.93 1.21
C HIS A 22 -7.01 14.52 -0.18
N ASP A 23 -5.89 14.24 -0.85
CA ASP A 23 -5.62 14.74 -2.19
C ASP A 23 -4.66 13.83 -2.97
N VAL A 24 -4.68 13.96 -4.30
CA VAL A 24 -3.81 13.27 -5.24
C VAL A 24 -3.27 14.27 -6.25
N LEU A 25 -1.99 14.57 -6.14
CA LEU A 25 -1.32 15.57 -6.96
C LEU A 25 -0.31 14.89 -7.89
N PRO A 26 -0.02 15.43 -9.08
CA PRO A 26 1.20 15.07 -9.80
C PRO A 26 2.41 15.31 -8.90
N THR A 27 3.33 14.35 -8.82
CA THR A 27 4.55 14.55 -8.03
C THR A 27 5.37 15.69 -8.63
N PRO A 28 5.84 16.67 -7.84
CA PRO A 28 6.69 17.73 -8.36
C PRO A 28 7.98 17.18 -9.01
N ASP A 29 8.43 17.85 -10.07
CA ASP A 29 9.60 17.41 -10.84
C ASP A 29 10.93 17.79 -10.17
N THR A 30 10.92 18.78 -9.27
CA THR A 30 12.13 19.27 -8.58
C THR A 30 12.19 18.78 -7.14
N GLN A 31 13.40 18.62 -6.61
CA GLN A 31 13.58 18.26 -5.19
C GLN A 31 13.11 19.38 -4.26
N GLU A 32 13.32 20.64 -4.62
CA GLU A 32 12.89 21.80 -3.84
C GLU A 32 11.37 21.81 -3.65
N ASP A 33 10.60 21.63 -4.73
CA ASP A 33 9.14 21.58 -4.64
C ASP A 33 8.63 20.36 -3.87
N ARG A 34 9.34 19.22 -3.96
CA ARG A 34 9.04 18.02 -3.16
C ARG A 34 9.26 18.27 -1.68
N ASP A 35 10.35 18.92 -1.33
CA ASP A 35 10.70 19.25 0.06
C ASP A 35 9.72 20.27 0.65
N LEU A 36 9.30 21.27 -0.14
CA LEU A 36 8.26 22.23 0.25
C LEU A 36 6.91 21.55 0.45
N LEU A 37 6.48 20.71 -0.49
CA LEU A 37 5.25 19.93 -0.36
C LEU A 37 5.28 19.02 0.87
N TYR A 38 6.41 18.33 1.09
CA TYR A 38 6.61 17.54 2.31
C TYR A 38 6.51 18.41 3.56
N PHE A 39 7.16 19.57 3.56
CA PHE A 39 7.13 20.47 4.70
C PHE A 39 5.71 20.94 5.03
N ASP A 40 4.99 21.46 4.05
CA ASP A 40 3.64 21.99 4.24
C ASP A 40 2.66 20.88 4.65
N ALA A 41 2.66 19.75 3.93
CA ALA A 41 1.72 18.67 4.21
C ALA A 41 2.03 17.94 5.53
N TYR A 42 3.29 17.55 5.75
CA TYR A 42 3.65 16.76 6.93
C TYR A 42 3.76 17.61 8.19
N TRP A 43 4.44 18.76 8.14
CA TRP A 43 4.62 19.62 9.32
C TRP A 43 3.48 20.61 9.54
N GLY A 44 2.85 21.09 8.46
CA GLY A 44 1.72 22.01 8.56
C GLY A 44 0.40 21.30 8.86
N ASP A 45 0.08 20.28 8.06
CA ASP A 45 -1.24 19.63 8.07
C ASP A 45 -1.27 18.22 8.68
N CYS A 46 -0.12 17.70 9.14
CA CYS A 46 0.02 16.34 9.69
C CYS A 46 -0.47 15.26 8.71
N LEU A 47 -0.22 15.45 7.42
CA LEU A 47 -0.54 14.49 6.35
C LEU A 47 0.71 13.67 5.99
N ASP A 48 0.54 12.37 5.87
CA ASP A 48 1.51 11.46 5.26
C ASP A 48 1.53 11.64 3.74
N LEU A 49 2.71 11.48 3.15
CA LEU A 49 2.92 11.58 1.70
C LEU A 49 3.33 10.23 1.13
N PHE A 50 2.55 9.73 0.18
CA PHE A 50 2.85 8.50 -0.56
C PHE A 50 3.11 8.83 -2.03
N GLU A 51 4.37 8.69 -2.46
CA GLU A 51 4.71 8.76 -3.88
C GLU A 51 4.41 7.41 -4.56
N VAL A 52 3.58 7.42 -5.60
CA VAL A 52 3.16 6.23 -6.33
C VAL A 52 3.15 6.48 -7.84
N THR A 53 3.61 5.49 -8.60
CA THR A 53 3.45 5.49 -10.06
C THR A 53 2.11 4.86 -10.43
N ALA A 54 1.30 5.60 -11.20
CA ALA A 54 -0.03 5.17 -11.64
C ALA A 54 -0.44 5.80 -12.98
N THR A 55 -1.49 5.28 -13.60
CA THR A 55 -2.04 5.81 -14.87
C THR A 55 -2.93 7.04 -14.66
N ASP A 56 -3.58 7.15 -13.50
CA ASP A 56 -4.37 8.29 -13.09
C ASP A 56 -4.50 8.41 -11.56
N ALA A 57 -5.20 9.45 -11.12
CA ALA A 57 -5.39 9.76 -9.71
C ALA A 57 -6.15 8.67 -8.95
N ASP A 58 -7.12 8.00 -9.58
CA ASP A 58 -7.86 6.91 -8.95
C ASP A 58 -6.96 5.69 -8.73
N ALA A 59 -6.16 5.32 -9.75
CA ALA A 59 -5.17 4.26 -9.61
C ALA A 59 -4.09 4.62 -8.57
N ALA A 60 -3.66 5.88 -8.51
CA ALA A 60 -2.74 6.37 -7.49
C ALA A 60 -3.34 6.25 -6.09
N ARG A 61 -4.60 6.67 -5.91
CA ARG A 61 -5.35 6.54 -4.65
C ARG A 61 -5.37 5.11 -4.14
N VAL A 62 -5.74 4.16 -5.00
CA VAL A 62 -5.80 2.72 -4.64
C VAL A 62 -4.41 2.21 -4.22
N ARG A 63 -3.36 2.60 -4.95
CA ARG A 63 -1.97 2.19 -4.64
C ARG A 63 -1.48 2.79 -3.32
N ALA A 64 -1.76 4.06 -3.06
CA ALA A 64 -1.37 4.72 -1.82
C ALA A 64 -2.10 4.11 -0.61
N VAL A 65 -3.40 3.84 -0.71
CA VAL A 65 -4.16 3.14 0.35
C VAL A 65 -3.58 1.75 0.62
N ALA A 66 -3.19 1.00 -0.42
CA ALA A 66 -2.53 -0.29 -0.26
C ALA A 66 -1.17 -0.14 0.46
N ALA A 67 -0.36 0.84 0.06
CA ALA A 67 0.93 1.13 0.69
C ALA A 67 0.77 1.51 2.17
N HIS A 68 -0.19 2.37 2.50
CA HIS A 68 -0.52 2.74 3.88
C HIS A 68 -0.94 1.51 4.70
N LYS A 69 -1.91 0.72 4.21
CA LYS A 69 -2.38 -0.50 4.90
C LYS A 69 -1.24 -1.48 5.20
N ARG A 70 -0.30 -1.64 4.25
CA ARG A 70 0.91 -2.44 4.44
C ARG A 70 1.80 -1.89 5.56
N THR A 71 2.10 -0.59 5.54
CA THR A 71 2.90 0.06 6.60
C THR A 71 2.27 -0.15 7.97
N SER A 72 0.96 0.12 8.10
CA SER A 72 0.24 -0.09 9.37
C SER A 72 0.28 -1.55 9.83
N ALA A 73 0.17 -2.53 8.92
CA ALA A 73 0.24 -3.94 9.28
C ALA A 73 1.64 -4.36 9.78
N ILE A 74 2.69 -3.78 9.20
CA ILE A 74 4.08 -4.02 9.61
C ILE A 74 4.35 -3.39 10.97
N GLU A 75 3.88 -2.18 11.20
CA GLU A 75 4.01 -1.47 12.48
C GLU A 75 3.21 -2.15 13.60
N ASP A 76 1.97 -2.58 13.34
CA ASP A 76 1.17 -3.34 14.32
C ASP A 76 1.89 -4.65 14.70
N TYR A 77 2.43 -5.39 13.72
CA TYR A 77 3.20 -6.59 13.99
C TYR A 77 4.50 -6.30 14.77
N MET A 78 5.24 -5.26 14.38
CA MET A 78 6.44 -4.79 15.06
C MET A 78 6.16 -4.52 16.54
N ASN A 79 5.11 -3.75 16.82
CA ASN A 79 4.71 -3.33 18.16
C ASN A 79 4.20 -4.49 19.01
N ARG A 80 3.41 -5.41 18.43
CA ARG A 80 2.88 -6.58 19.16
C ARG A 80 3.93 -7.60 19.54
N VAL A 81 4.91 -7.83 18.67
CA VAL A 81 5.95 -8.86 18.88
C VAL A 81 7.19 -8.27 19.54
N GLY A 82 7.36 -6.95 19.54
CA GLY A 82 8.50 -6.27 20.16
C GLY A 82 9.80 -6.46 19.37
N ILE A 83 9.72 -6.40 18.03
CA ILE A 83 10.87 -6.55 17.13
C ILE A 83 11.20 -5.24 16.43
N SER A 84 12.33 -5.18 15.71
CA SER A 84 12.68 -4.01 14.92
C SER A 84 11.81 -3.88 13.66
N HIS A 85 11.67 -2.65 13.15
CA HIS A 85 10.97 -2.39 11.88
C HIS A 85 11.55 -3.22 10.73
N GLN A 86 12.88 -3.35 10.64
CA GLN A 86 13.53 -4.17 9.62
C GLN A 86 13.16 -5.66 9.72
N ALA A 87 13.06 -6.20 10.93
CA ALA A 87 12.64 -7.58 11.15
C ALA A 87 11.16 -7.77 10.79
N ALA A 88 10.29 -6.82 11.15
CA ALA A 88 8.88 -6.82 10.78
C ALA A 88 8.68 -6.74 9.26
N TRP A 89 9.44 -5.87 8.58
CA TRP A 89 9.45 -5.76 7.12
C TRP A 89 9.89 -7.06 6.44
N THR A 90 10.90 -7.73 7.01
CA THR A 90 11.36 -9.04 6.51
C THR A 90 10.26 -10.09 6.65
N ALA A 91 9.60 -10.16 7.81
CA ALA A 91 8.49 -11.07 8.03
C ALA A 91 7.31 -10.82 7.06
N TYR A 92 7.01 -9.55 6.76
CA TYR A 92 6.02 -9.20 5.74
C TYR A 92 6.43 -9.70 4.35
N ARG A 93 7.68 -9.48 3.93
CA ARG A 93 8.17 -9.97 2.63
C ARG A 93 8.06 -11.48 2.51
N ASP A 94 8.39 -12.22 3.58
CA ASP A 94 8.28 -13.67 3.60
C ASP A 94 6.81 -14.12 3.50
N CYS A 95 5.90 -13.43 4.19
CA CYS A 95 4.47 -13.68 4.05
C CYS A 95 3.95 -13.37 2.64
N HIS A 96 4.42 -12.30 2.01
CA HIS A 96 4.03 -11.97 0.64
C HIS A 96 4.54 -13.00 -0.37
N ALA A 97 5.79 -13.47 -0.22
CA ALA A 97 6.34 -14.54 -1.04
C ALA A 97 5.55 -15.86 -0.88
N TRP A 98 5.22 -16.22 0.37
CA TRP A 98 4.36 -17.36 0.67
C TRP A 98 2.97 -17.20 0.02
N ALA A 99 2.32 -16.05 0.15
CA ALA A 99 1.00 -15.79 -0.42
C ALA A 99 0.99 -15.91 -1.95
N ARG A 100 2.03 -15.41 -2.62
CA ARG A 100 2.19 -15.54 -4.08
C ARG A 100 2.42 -16.99 -4.54
N ALA A 101 3.00 -17.83 -3.68
CA ALA A 101 3.27 -19.24 -4.00
C ALA A 101 2.03 -20.14 -3.87
N LEU A 102 0.96 -19.68 -3.23
CA LEU A 102 -0.31 -20.40 -3.14
C LEU A 102 -0.99 -20.50 -4.51
N THR A 103 -1.93 -21.44 -4.66
CA THR A 103 -2.88 -21.42 -5.78
C THR A 103 -3.91 -20.31 -5.57
N PRO A 104 -4.64 -19.88 -6.62
CA PRO A 104 -5.73 -18.91 -6.48
C PRO A 104 -6.78 -19.35 -5.44
N GLU A 105 -7.18 -20.62 -5.45
CA GLU A 105 -8.11 -21.18 -4.46
C GLU A 105 -7.52 -21.17 -3.05
N GLY A 106 -6.23 -21.47 -2.93
CA GLY A 106 -5.50 -21.44 -1.67
C GLY A 106 -5.49 -20.04 -1.05
N ARG A 107 -5.25 -18.99 -1.85
CA ARG A 107 -5.34 -17.59 -1.38
C ARG A 107 -6.77 -17.23 -0.95
N ALA A 108 -7.77 -17.53 -1.77
CA ALA A 108 -9.16 -17.20 -1.50
C ALA A 108 -9.71 -17.87 -0.22
N SER A 109 -9.27 -19.09 0.08
CA SER A 109 -9.75 -19.84 1.26
C SER A 109 -9.07 -19.45 2.59
N TRP A 110 -7.94 -18.74 2.57
CA TRP A 110 -7.11 -18.56 3.77
C TRP A 110 -7.70 -17.58 4.81
N HIS A 111 -8.74 -16.83 4.44
CA HIS A 111 -9.40 -15.87 5.33
C HIS A 111 -9.96 -16.49 6.63
N THR A 112 -10.07 -17.82 6.73
CA THR A 112 -10.68 -18.51 7.87
C THR A 112 -9.79 -18.67 9.11
N ASP A 113 -8.48 -18.44 9.04
CA ASP A 113 -7.52 -18.73 10.13
C ASP A 113 -6.90 -17.49 10.83
N MET A 114 -7.62 -16.35 10.86
CA MET A 114 -7.11 -15.02 11.26
C MET A 114 -6.91 -14.75 12.78
N LEU A 115 -6.92 -15.75 13.68
CA LEU A 115 -6.84 -15.50 15.15
C LEU A 115 -5.42 -15.57 15.76
N LYS A 116 -4.35 -15.59 14.95
CA LYS A 116 -2.94 -15.69 15.44
C LYS A 116 -2.20 -14.36 15.34
N SER A 117 -1.09 -14.20 16.07
CA SER A 117 -0.25 -12.98 16.11
C SER A 117 0.26 -12.48 14.76
N TYR A 118 0.25 -13.34 13.73
CA TYR A 118 0.64 -13.03 12.36
C TYR A 118 -0.54 -12.67 11.45
N ALA A 119 -1.78 -12.67 11.94
CA ALA A 119 -2.97 -12.63 11.09
C ALA A 119 -3.11 -11.35 10.27
N PRO A 120 -2.93 -10.13 10.81
CA PRO A 120 -2.99 -8.91 10.00
C PRO A 120 -1.94 -8.90 8.90
N LEU A 121 -0.69 -9.25 9.24
CA LEU A 121 0.43 -9.26 8.31
C LEU A 121 0.25 -10.29 7.18
N LYS A 122 -0.26 -11.50 7.50
CA LYS A 122 -0.62 -12.51 6.49
C LYS A 122 -1.83 -12.11 5.65
N HIS A 123 -2.85 -11.51 6.27
CA HIS A 123 -4.05 -11.05 5.58
C HIS A 123 -3.71 -10.01 4.51
N PHE A 124 -2.94 -8.98 4.85
CA PHE A 124 -2.54 -7.96 3.87
C PHE A 124 -1.59 -8.51 2.80
N ALA A 125 -0.67 -9.41 3.17
CA ALA A 125 0.17 -10.11 2.20
C ALA A 125 -0.65 -10.92 1.17
N LEU A 126 -1.77 -11.52 1.58
CA LEU A 126 -2.69 -12.22 0.67
C LEU A 126 -3.42 -11.25 -0.25
N ILE A 127 -4.01 -10.18 0.30
CA ILE A 127 -4.72 -9.16 -0.48
C ILE A 127 -3.79 -8.53 -1.53
N GLU A 128 -2.55 -8.21 -1.16
CA GLU A 128 -1.58 -7.66 -2.10
C GLU A 128 -1.17 -8.69 -3.16
N ALA A 129 -0.94 -9.94 -2.79
CA ALA A 129 -0.65 -11.00 -3.77
C ALA A 129 -1.81 -11.19 -4.77
N MET A 130 -3.06 -11.18 -4.31
CA MET A 130 -4.24 -11.27 -5.16
C MET A 130 -4.34 -10.05 -6.10
N ARG A 131 -4.09 -8.84 -5.58
CA ARG A 131 -4.06 -7.61 -6.40
C ARG A 131 -2.99 -7.68 -7.49
N ASP A 132 -1.77 -8.09 -7.14
CA ASP A 132 -0.65 -8.21 -8.08
C ASP A 132 -0.92 -9.24 -9.19
N LEU A 133 -1.68 -10.29 -8.88
CA LEU A 133 -2.02 -11.37 -9.80
C LEU A 133 -3.33 -11.10 -10.58
N GLY A 134 -4.01 -9.98 -10.31
CA GLY A 134 -5.28 -9.63 -10.97
C GLY A 134 -6.46 -10.47 -10.51
N GLU A 135 -6.40 -11.03 -9.29
CA GLU A 135 -7.43 -11.89 -8.73
C GLU A 135 -8.52 -11.09 -8.00
N PRO A 136 -9.76 -11.61 -7.93
CA PRO A 136 -10.84 -10.95 -7.19
C PRO A 136 -10.50 -10.85 -5.70
N ILE A 137 -10.56 -9.64 -5.15
CA ILE A 137 -10.35 -9.42 -3.72
C ILE A 137 -11.74 -9.36 -3.06
N THR A 138 -12.05 -10.35 -2.22
CA THR A 138 -13.23 -10.32 -1.35
C THR A 138 -12.87 -9.59 -0.07
N GLU A 139 -13.40 -8.38 0.12
CA GLU A 139 -13.31 -7.61 1.38
C GLU A 139 -14.30 -8.11 2.43
#